data_AF-A0A957Q5T5-F1
#
_entry.id   AF-A0A957Q5T5-F1
#
_cell.length_a   1.000
_cell.length_b   1.000
_cell.length_c   1.000
_cell.angle_alpha   90.00
_cell.angle_beta   90.00
_cell.angle_gamma   90.00
#
_symmetry.space_group_name_H-M   'P 1'
#
loop_
_entity.id
_entity.type
_entity.pdbx_description
1 polymer ?
#
loop_
_entity_poly.entity_id
_entity_poly.type
_entity_poly.pdbx_seq_one_letter_code
_entity_poly.pdbx_strand_id
1 'polypeptide(L)' 'MNAPSIFTEANHRECWITMNDGVRLDTSIFTPTSEQPAGGWPAILLVHGHGDVSCKASMIDRALHYAQRGYLVVAYSV' A
#
# COMPACT_ATOMS: atom_id res chain seq x y z
N MET A 1 13.78 -13.49 -27.62
CA MET A 1 12.60 -12.59 -27.48
C MET A 1 12.20 -12.61 -26.02
N ASN A 2 12.51 -11.56 -25.26
CA ASN A 2 12.09 -11.47 -23.86
C ASN A 2 10.68 -10.88 -23.85
N ALA A 3 9.75 -11.57 -23.19
CA ALA A 3 8.41 -11.05 -22.93
C ALA A 3 8.54 -9.72 -22.14
N PRO A 4 7.74 -8.69 -22.46
CA PRO A 4 7.72 -7.47 -21.67
C PRO A 4 7.31 -7.82 -20.24
N SER A 5 8.16 -7.50 -19.28
CA SER A 5 7.85 -7.68 -17.87
C SER A 5 6.74 -6.70 -17.49
N ILE A 6 5.52 -7.19 -17.34
CA ILE A 6 4.31 -6.40 -17.01
C ILE A 6 4.31 -6.00 -15.51
N PHE A 7 5.47 -5.64 -14.97
CA PHE A 7 5.51 -5.00 -13.64
C PHE A 7 5.02 -3.57 -13.83
N THR A 8 3.72 -3.38 -13.68
CA THR A 8 3.13 -2.03 -13.67
C THR A 8 3.66 -1.33 -12.43
N GLU A 9 4.26 -0.14 -12.56
CA GLU A 9 4.74 0.61 -11.40
C GLU A 9 3.58 0.89 -10.41
N ALA A 10 3.87 1.15 -9.14
CA ALA A 10 2.86 1.53 -8.16
C ALA A 10 3.20 2.91 -7.61
N ASN A 11 2.20 3.77 -7.48
CA ASN A 11 2.38 5.08 -6.86
C ASN A 11 2.40 4.90 -5.34
N HIS A 12 3.47 5.35 -4.68
CA HIS A 12 3.59 5.35 -3.22
C HIS A 12 3.48 6.78 -2.68
N ARG A 13 2.64 6.99 -1.67
CA ARG A 13 2.60 8.23 -0.89
C ARG A 13 2.60 7.96 0.60
N GLU A 14 3.18 8.87 1.37
CA GLU A 14 3.04 8.90 2.82
C GLU A 14 2.04 9.97 3.25
N CYS A 15 1.22 9.67 4.25
CA CYS A 15 0.29 10.64 4.82
C CYS A 15 -0.11 10.30 6.25
N TRP A 16 -0.60 11.31 6.97
CA TRP A 16 -1.28 11.15 8.25
C TRP A 16 -2.77 10.99 8.02
N ILE A 17 -3.38 9.96 8.61
CA ILE A 17 -4.84 9.77 8.64
C ILE A 17 -5.32 10.01 10.06
N THR A 18 -6.23 10.96 10.25
CA THR A 18 -6.89 11.21 11.53
C THR A 18 -8.14 10.34 11.65
N MET A 19 -8.19 9.50 12.67
CA MET A 19 -9.34 8.67 13.02
C MET A 19 -10.44 9.49 13.71
N ASN A 20 -11.63 8.93 13.85
CA ASN A 20 -12.77 9.60 14.47
C ASN A 20 -12.60 9.86 15.98
N ASP A 21 -11.63 9.22 16.62
CA ASP A 21 -11.24 9.42 18.03
C ASP A 21 -10.07 10.41 18.20
N GLY A 22 -9.58 11.00 17.10
CA GLY A 22 -8.46 11.93 17.11
C GLY A 22 -7.08 11.29 17.04
N VAL A 23 -6.97 9.96 17.05
CA VAL A 23 -5.68 9.27 16.83
C VAL A 23 -5.20 9.55 15.40
N ARG A 24 -3.90 9.82 15.26
CA ARG A 24 -3.24 10.08 13.97
C ARG A 24 -2.37 8.89 13.59
N LEU A 25 -2.73 8.22 12.50
CA LEU A 25 -1.97 7.11 11.95
C LEU A 25 -0.95 7.62 10.92
N ASP A 26 0.31 7.22 11.07
CA ASP A 26 1.34 7.38 10.05
C ASP A 26 1.15 6.28 9.00
N THR A 27 0.86 6.63 7.76
CA THR A 27 0.43 5.69 6.73
C THR A 27 1.26 5.79 5.45
N SER A 28 1.44 4.65 4.77
CA SER A 28 1.87 4.55 3.39
C SER A 28 0.74 3.98 2.54
N ILE A 29 0.41 4.66 1.45
CA ILE A 29 -0.63 4.26 0.51
C ILE A 29 0.03 3.95 -0.83
N PHE A 30 -0.27 2.76 -1.37
CA PHE A 30 0.20 2.29 -2.66
C PHE A 30 -0.99 2.13 -3.61
N THR A 31 -1.01 2.92 -4.67
CA THR A 31 -2.06 2.90 -5.69
C THR A 31 -1.55 2.19 -6.95
N PRO A 32 -2.31 1.24 -7.51
CA PRO A 32 -1.98 0.66 -8.81
C PRO A 32 -1.90 1.76 -9.89
N THR A 33 -1.01 1.58 -10.87
CA THR A 33 -0.99 2.45 -12.06
C THR A 33 -1.97 2.01 -13.15
N SER A 34 -2.64 0.86 -12.97
CA SER A 34 -3.72 0.43 -13.84
C SER A 34 -4.93 1.36 -13.73
N GLU A 35 -5.78 1.36 -14.76
CA GLU A 35 -7.06 2.05 -14.71
C GLU A 35 -7.89 1.60 -13.49
N GLN A 36 -8.52 2.55 -12.82
CA GLN A 36 -9.39 2.27 -11.68
C GLN A 36 -10.70 1.64 -12.20
N PRO A 37 -11.11 0.45 -11.71
CA PRO A 37 -12.40 -0.11 -12.05
C PRO A 37 -13.55 0.83 -11.62
N ALA A 38 -14.72 0.75 -12.27
CA ALA A 38 -15.87 1.60 -11.95
C ALA A 38 -16.33 1.50 -10.48
N GLY A 39 -16.07 0.36 -9.81
CA GLY A 39 -16.35 0.15 -8.39
C GLY A 39 -15.19 0.50 -7.44
N GLY A 40 -14.09 1.04 -7.96
CA GLY A 40 -12.85 1.25 -7.24
C GLY A 40 -11.90 0.05 -7.28
N TRP A 41 -10.67 0.23 -6.80
CA TRP A 41 -9.74 -0.89 -6.64
C TRP A 41 -10.14 -1.75 -5.44
N PRO A 42 -9.99 -3.09 -5.52
CA PRO A 42 -9.99 -3.91 -4.31
C PRO A 42 -8.84 -3.45 -3.38
N ALA A 43 -9.10 -3.39 -2.08
CA ALA A 43 -8.18 -2.85 -1.10
C ALA A 43 -7.59 -3.92 -0.17
N ILE A 44 -6.31 -3.75 0.20
CA ILE A 44 -5.62 -4.55 1.21
C ILE A 44 -5.10 -3.62 2.32
N LEU A 45 -5.37 -3.99 3.56
CA LEU A 45 -4.79 -3.35 4.75
C LEU A 45 -3.67 -4.24 5.29
N LEU A 46 -2.44 -3.71 5.36
CA LEU A 46 -1.30 -4.38 5.96
C LEU A 46 -1.07 -3.81 7.36
N VAL A 47 -1.20 -4.68 8.36
CA VAL A 47 -0.89 -4.38 9.76
C VAL A 47 0.43 -5.05 10.09
N HIS A 48 1.43 -4.27 10.49
CA HIS A 48 2.72 -4.82 10.90
C HIS A 48 2.66 -5.26 12.37
N GLY A 49 3.45 -6.27 12.74
CA GLY A 49 3.75 -6.57 14.15
C GLY A 49 4.94 -5.75 14.66
N HIS A 50 5.32 -5.95 15.92
CA HIS A 50 6.50 -5.33 16.55
C HIS A 50 7.85 -5.92 16.05
N GLY A 51 7.93 -6.41 14.81
CA GLY A 51 9.18 -6.99 14.28
C GLY A 51 10.33 -5.97 14.22
N ASP A 52 11.47 -6.36 13.64
CA ASP A 52 12.75 -5.63 13.75
C ASP A 52 12.72 -4.13 13.40
N VAL A 53 11.87 -3.71 12.46
CA VAL A 53 11.73 -2.29 12.06
C VAL A 53 10.61 -1.58 12.85
N SER A 54 9.74 -2.36 13.52
CA SER A 54 8.64 -1.93 14.40
C SER A 54 7.73 -0.84 13.82
N CYS A 55 7.68 -0.69 12.50
CA CYS A 55 6.85 0.29 11.82
C CYS A 55 6.42 -0.18 10.42
N LYS A 56 5.56 0.63 9.78
CA LYS A 56 5.01 0.40 8.43
C LYS A 56 6.08 0.13 7.36
N ALA A 57 7.31 0.60 7.53
CA ALA A 57 8.38 0.43 6.55
C ALA A 57 8.71 -1.04 6.27
N SER A 58 8.52 -1.93 7.25
CA SER A 58 8.68 -3.38 7.07
C SER A 58 7.74 -4.00 6.04
N MET A 59 6.65 -3.30 5.67
CA MET A 59 5.61 -3.80 4.78
C MET A 59 5.73 -3.29 3.33
N ILE A 60 6.70 -2.40 3.02
CA ILE A 60 6.80 -1.73 1.71
C ILE A 60 6.89 -2.74 0.56
N ASP A 61 7.78 -3.73 0.64
CA ASP A 61 7.97 -4.72 -0.44
C ASP A 61 6.70 -5.53 -0.71
N ARG A 62 6.00 -5.92 0.37
CA ARG A 62 4.73 -6.64 0.26
C ARG A 62 3.62 -5.75 -0.28
N ALA A 63 3.59 -4.47 0.10
CA ALA A 63 2.63 -3.51 -0.40
C ALA A 63 2.81 -3.25 -1.90
N LEU A 64 4.06 -3.06 -2.35
CA LEU A 64 4.41 -2.95 -3.76
C LEU A 64 3.99 -4.20 -4.53
N HIS A 65 4.28 -5.39 -4.01
CA HIS A 65 3.90 -6.66 -4.65
C HIS A 65 2.40 -6.74 -4.97
N TYR A 66 1.54 -6.34 -4.04
CA TYR A 66 0.09 -6.35 -4.24
C TYR A 66 -0.38 -5.16 -5.11
N ALA A 67 0.20 -3.98 -4.96
CA ALA A 67 -0.17 -2.82 -5.78
C ALA A 67 0.11 -3.05 -7.27
N GLN A 68 1.22 -3.69 -7.60
CA GLN A 68 1.56 -4.14 -8.96
C GLN A 68 0.57 -5.17 -9.54
N ARG A 69 -0.35 -5.70 -8.72
CA ARG A 69 -1.40 -6.67 -9.10
C ARG A 69 -2.80 -6.07 -9.08
N GLY A 70 -2.92 -4.74 -9.01
CA GLY A 70 -4.20 -4.05 -9.11
C GLY A 70 -4.92 -3.81 -7.78
N TYR A 71 -4.24 -3.97 -6.64
CA TYR A 71 -4.81 -3.69 -5.31
C TYR A 71 -4.39 -2.31 -4.80
N LEU A 72 -5.34 -1.53 -4.27
CA LEU A 72 -4.99 -0.40 -3.41
C LEU A 72 -4.47 -0.96 -2.08
N VAL A 73 -3.27 -0.58 -1.66
CA VAL A 73 -2.69 -1.08 -0.40
C VAL A 73 -2.45 0.06 0.57
N VAL A 74 -2.84 -0.13 1.83
CA VAL A 74 -2.52 0.78 2.93
C VAL A 74 -1.73 0.03 3.99
N ALA A 75 -0.60 0.59 4.41
CA ALA A 75 0.13 0.16 5.60
C ALA A 75 0.19 1.32 6.59
N TYR A 76 0.02 1.07 7.87
CA TYR A 76 0.11 2.10 8.91
C TYR A 76 0.97 1.66 10.08
N SER A 77 1.58 2.62 10.78
CA SER A 77 2.33 2.38 12.01
C SER A 77 1.39 2.32 13.22
N VAL A 78 1.57 1.32 14.09
CA VAL A 78 0.87 1.19 15.39
C VAL A 78 1.61 1.86 16.53
#